data_AF-A0A6A3UUG3-F1
#
_entry.id   AF-A0A6A3UUG3-F1
#
_cell.length_a   1.000
_cell.length_b   1.000
_cell.length_c   1.000
_cell.angle_alpha   90.00
_cell.angle_beta   90.00
_cell.angle_gamma   90.00
#
_symmetry.space_group_name_H-M   'P 1'
#
loop_
_entity.id
_entity.type
_entity.pdbx_description
1 polymer ?
#
loop_
_entity_poly.entity_id
_entity_poly.type
_entity_poly.pdbx_seq_one_letter_code
_entity_poly.pdbx_strand_id
1 'polypeptide(L)'
;MPQYNVHRSYFIGFNKVTPYRTTPTNCANDSYPFESYFYHGSIGYYSFFIEGEGTLCALDSTAYDVVKAIGTYDTNGYRLANDKGYAFYRRSYWYGLAGALWTAYRFWVIRRSFVSCMRFVGR
;
A
#
# COMPACT_ATOMS: atom_id res chain seq x y z
N MET A 1 8.78 -3.11 14.89
CA MET A 1 9.17 -3.37 13.48
C MET A 1 10.32 -2.46 13.14
N PRO A 2 11.43 -2.95 12.53
CA PRO A 2 12.59 -2.11 12.29
C PRO A 2 12.22 -0.95 11.36
N GLN A 3 12.43 0.25 11.86
CA GLN A 3 11.95 1.54 11.33
C GLN A 3 12.59 1.92 9.98
N TYR A 4 13.59 1.16 9.52
CA TYR A 4 14.45 1.48 8.38
C TYR A 4 13.83 1.24 6.99
N ASN A 5 12.69 0.53 6.88
CA ASN A 5 12.04 0.23 5.59
C ASN A 5 10.63 0.84 5.46
N VAL A 6 10.30 1.83 6.30
CA VAL A 6 9.04 2.57 6.23
C VAL A 6 9.31 3.92 5.62
N HIS A 7 8.89 4.12 4.37
CA HIS A 7 8.91 5.43 3.74
C HIS A 7 7.54 6.08 3.88
N ARG A 8 7.51 7.36 4.22
CA ARG A 8 6.27 8.13 4.33
C ARG A 8 6.45 9.46 3.64
N SER A 9 5.48 9.82 2.82
CA SER A 9 5.28 11.19 2.34
C SER A 9 3.85 11.62 2.65
N TYR A 10 3.65 12.91 2.85
CA TYR A 10 2.33 13.47 3.03
C TYR A 10 2.28 14.84 2.35
N PHE A 11 1.09 15.21 1.90
CA PHE A 11 0.80 16.50 1.31
C PHE A 11 -0.19 17.23 2.20
N ILE A 12 0.13 18.47 2.54
CA ILE A 12 -0.76 19.41 3.23
C ILE A 12 -0.95 20.59 2.30
N GLY A 13 -2.19 20.86 1.91
CA GLY A 13 -2.48 22.03 1.08
C GLY A 13 -2.55 23.32 1.90
N PHE A 14 -2.41 24.46 1.20
CA PHE A 14 -2.35 25.79 1.82
C PHE A 14 -3.73 26.45 1.98
N ASN A 15 -4.74 26.00 1.24
CA ASN A 15 -6.08 26.56 1.26
C ASN A 15 -6.99 25.74 2.16
N LYS A 16 -7.85 26.43 2.92
CA LYS A 16 -8.89 25.79 3.72
C LYS A 16 -9.90 25.07 2.82
N VAL A 17 -10.34 23.90 3.25
CA VAL A 17 -11.31 23.05 2.54
C VAL A 17 -12.41 22.61 3.50
N THR A 18 -13.52 22.15 2.94
CA THR A 18 -14.56 21.49 3.74
C THR A 18 -13.94 20.32 4.53
N PRO A 19 -14.19 20.24 5.85
CA PRO A 19 -13.65 19.16 6.69
C PRO A 19 -14.05 17.78 6.16
N TYR A 20 -13.13 16.83 6.23
CA TYR A 20 -13.45 15.43 5.94
C TYR A 20 -14.47 14.89 6.94
N ARG A 21 -15.28 13.90 6.56
CA ARG A 21 -16.38 13.36 7.39
C ARG A 21 -15.96 12.83 8.78
N THR A 22 -14.69 12.49 8.96
CA THR A 22 -14.10 12.01 10.22
C THR A 22 -13.54 13.15 11.08
N THR A 23 -13.53 14.38 10.55
CA THR A 23 -13.00 15.55 11.23
C THR A 23 -14.03 16.12 12.21
N PRO A 24 -13.63 16.43 13.45
CA PRO A 24 -14.50 17.05 14.43
C PRO A 24 -15.13 18.37 13.95
N THR A 25 -16.36 18.63 14.39
CA THR A 25 -17.13 19.81 13.96
C THR A 25 -16.50 21.14 14.39
N ASN A 26 -15.75 21.15 15.49
CA ASN A 26 -14.98 22.32 15.95
C ASN A 26 -13.85 22.71 14.97
N CYS A 27 -13.42 21.80 14.09
CA CYS A 27 -12.38 22.04 13.09
C CYS A 27 -12.95 22.48 11.72
N ALA A 28 -14.26 22.73 11.60
CA ALA A 28 -14.90 22.97 10.31
C ALA A 28 -14.35 24.18 9.53
N ASN A 29 -13.86 25.20 10.23
CA ASN A 29 -13.30 26.41 9.62
C ASN A 29 -11.78 26.43 9.55
N ASP A 30 -11.10 25.39 10.06
CA ASP A 30 -9.64 25.33 10.19
C ASP A 30 -9.10 23.98 9.68
N SER A 31 -9.75 23.47 8.63
CA SER A 31 -9.41 22.22 7.95
C SER A 31 -8.64 22.48 6.64
N TYR A 32 -7.51 21.81 6.47
CA TYR A 32 -6.65 21.86 5.29
C TYR A 32 -6.61 20.48 4.62
N PRO A 33 -6.51 20.38 3.28
CA PRO A 33 -6.50 19.09 2.61
C PRO A 33 -5.23 18.32 3.01
N PHE A 34 -5.40 17.04 3.32
CA PHE A 34 -4.33 16.16 3.75
C PHE A 34 -4.36 14.86 2.93
N GLU A 35 -3.22 14.51 2.36
CA GLU A 35 -3.01 13.20 1.73
C GLU A 35 -1.79 12.54 2.34
N SER A 36 -1.87 11.25 2.59
CA SER A 36 -0.81 10.48 3.21
C SER A 36 -0.43 9.28 2.35
N TYR A 37 0.87 9.04 2.20
CA TYR A 37 1.41 7.96 1.39
C TYR A 37 2.41 7.19 2.25
N PHE A 38 2.07 5.96 2.58
CA PHE A 38 2.87 5.09 3.42
C PHE A 38 3.31 3.89 2.62
N TYR A 39 4.61 3.60 2.64
CA TYR A 39 5.19 2.43 2.01
C TYR A 39 5.85 1.57 3.07
N HIS A 40 5.49 0.30 3.09
CA HIS A 40 5.93 -0.67 4.07
C HIS A 40 6.50 -1.91 3.38
N GLY A 41 7.62 -2.41 3.92
CA GLY A 41 8.11 -3.75 3.64
C GLY A 41 8.37 -3.98 2.16
N SER A 42 9.42 -3.36 1.61
CA SER A 42 9.92 -3.75 0.30
C SER A 42 10.51 -5.16 0.38
N ILE A 43 9.88 -6.14 -0.27
CA ILE A 43 10.46 -7.47 -0.48
C ILE A 43 10.92 -7.52 -1.93
N GLY A 44 12.23 -7.36 -2.16
CA GLY A 44 12.79 -7.33 -3.51
C GLY A 44 12.38 -6.07 -4.30
N TYR A 45 11.60 -6.22 -5.37
CA TYR A 45 11.33 -5.16 -6.35
C TYR A 45 10.00 -4.40 -6.16
N TYR A 46 9.18 -4.76 -5.16
CA TYR A 46 7.92 -4.08 -4.87
C TYR A 46 7.75 -3.80 -3.37
N SER A 47 6.91 -2.82 -3.04
CA SER A 47 6.54 -2.40 -1.69
C SER A 47 5.03 -2.51 -1.48
N PHE A 48 4.59 -2.84 -0.26
CA PHE A 48 3.21 -2.61 0.14
C PHE A 48 3.00 -1.12 0.39
N PHE A 49 1.86 -0.58 -0.02
CA PHE A 49 1.55 0.82 0.19
C PHE A 49 0.14 1.01 0.75
N ILE A 50 -0.03 2.07 1.51
CA ILE A 50 -1.30 2.56 2.04
C ILE A 50 -1.36 4.06 1.70
N GLU A 51 -2.45 4.46 1.06
CA GLU A 51 -2.75 5.87 0.78
C GLU A 51 -3.93 6.29 1.64
N GLY A 52 -3.83 7.47 2.25
CA GLY A 52 -4.90 8.10 3.00
C GLY A 52 -5.29 9.44 2.39
N GLU A 53 -6.56 9.79 2.51
CA GLU A 53 -7.08 11.11 2.18
C GLU A 53 -7.91 11.64 3.35
N GLY A 54 -7.84 12.95 3.58
CA GLY A 54 -8.48 13.55 4.74
C GLY A 54 -8.27 15.04 4.84
N THR A 55 -8.43 15.54 6.07
CA THR A 55 -8.13 16.93 6.40
C THR A 55 -7.30 17.05 7.67
N LEU A 56 -6.34 17.96 7.65
CA LEU A 56 -5.58 18.38 8.82
C LEU A 56 -6.35 19.50 9.53
N CYS A 57 -6.67 19.31 10.81
CA CYS A 57 -7.19 20.37 11.66
C CYS A 57 -6.04 21.20 12.24
N ALA A 58 -6.04 22.51 11.98
CA ALA A 58 -5.00 23.41 12.49
C ALA A 58 -5.17 23.72 14.00
N LEU A 59 -6.36 23.55 14.57
CA LEU A 59 -6.63 23.86 15.99
C LEU A 59 -5.99 22.84 16.94
N ASP A 60 -6.01 21.56 16.58
CA ASP A 60 -5.48 20.46 17.40
C ASP A 60 -4.26 19.75 16.75
N SER A 61 -3.84 20.22 15.57
CA SER A 61 -2.73 19.63 14.80
C SER A 61 -2.94 18.15 14.44
N THR A 62 -4.18 17.69 14.35
CA THR A 62 -4.52 16.30 14.06
C THR A 62 -4.94 16.12 12.61
N ALA A 63 -4.34 15.16 11.93
CA ALA A 63 -4.77 14.73 10.60
C ALA A 63 -5.87 13.67 10.73
N TYR A 64 -7.07 14.03 10.28
CA TYR A 64 -8.23 13.14 10.22
C TYR A 64 -8.35 12.59 8.81
N ASP A 65 -7.78 11.41 8.57
CA ASP A 65 -7.80 10.73 7.28
C ASP A 65 -8.56 9.41 7.32
N VAL A 66 -8.90 8.93 6.14
CA VAL A 66 -9.36 7.57 5.91
C VAL A 66 -8.47 6.90 4.89
N VAL A 67 -8.39 5.57 4.96
CA VAL A 67 -7.66 4.80 3.97
C VAL A 67 -8.37 4.89 2.62
N LYS A 68 -7.68 5.50 1.65
CA LYS A 68 -8.10 5.65 0.26
C LYS A 68 -7.78 4.41 -0.56
N ALA A 69 -6.56 3.90 -0.40
CA ALA A 69 -6.08 2.75 -1.17
C ALA A 69 -5.08 1.92 -0.36
N ILE A 70 -5.06 0.62 -0.65
CA ILE A 70 -4.04 -0.32 -0.17
C ILE A 70 -3.64 -1.18 -1.35
N GLY A 71 -2.34 -1.43 -1.51
CA GLY A 71 -1.88 -2.29 -2.59
C GLY A 71 -0.39 -2.60 -2.57
N THR A 72 0.09 -3.08 -3.71
CA THR A 72 1.51 -3.30 -3.98
C THR A 72 1.94 -2.45 -5.17
N TYR A 73 3.13 -1.88 -5.08
CA TYR A 73 3.71 -1.02 -6.12
C TYR A 73 5.17 -1.37 -6.37
N ASP A 74 5.58 -1.37 -7.63
CA ASP A 74 6.95 -1.68 -8.06
C ASP A 74 7.89 -0.51 -7.78
N THR A 75 8.26 -0.34 -6.51
CA THR A 75 9.23 0.66 -6.07
C THR A 75 10.08 0.13 -4.94
N ASN A 76 11.36 0.55 -4.92
CA ASN A 76 12.28 0.28 -3.83
C ASN A 76 13.44 1.30 -3.81
N GLY A 77 14.15 1.37 -2.69
CA GLY A 77 15.40 2.11 -2.50
C GLY A 77 15.25 3.60 -2.81
N TYR A 78 16.18 4.13 -3.60
CA TYR A 78 16.19 5.56 -3.97
C TYR A 78 14.91 6.02 -4.68
N ARG A 79 14.28 5.18 -5.51
CA ARG A 79 13.04 5.55 -6.20
C ARG A 79 11.88 5.69 -5.22
N LEU A 80 11.82 4.80 -4.23
CA LEU A 80 10.83 4.87 -3.17
C LEU A 80 11.04 6.12 -2.31
N ALA A 81 12.29 6.46 -1.99
CA ALA A 81 12.61 7.64 -1.20
C ALA A 81 12.25 8.99 -1.86
N ASN A 82 12.05 8.99 -3.19
CA ASN A 82 11.69 10.17 -3.97
C ASN A 82 10.23 10.12 -4.46
N ASP A 83 9.44 9.16 -3.99
CA ASP A 83 8.05 9.02 -4.40
C ASP A 83 7.18 10.07 -3.72
N LYS A 84 6.52 10.90 -4.53
CA LYS A 84 5.71 12.04 -4.08
C LYS A 84 4.22 11.73 -4.02
N GLY A 85 3.82 10.47 -4.18
CA GLY A 85 2.42 10.13 -4.33
C GLY A 85 1.96 10.22 -5.78
N TYR A 86 0.81 9.60 -6.07
CA TYR A 86 0.22 9.53 -7.41
C TYR A 86 -1.29 9.52 -7.28
N ALA A 87 -1.99 10.23 -8.16
CA ALA A 87 -3.43 10.44 -8.02
C ALA A 87 -4.28 9.21 -8.41
N PHE A 88 -3.70 8.24 -9.12
CA PHE A 88 -4.43 7.08 -9.65
C PHE A 88 -3.92 5.77 -9.06
N TYR A 89 -4.70 4.71 -9.30
CA TYR A 89 -4.37 3.37 -8.84
C TYR A 89 -2.99 2.89 -9.34
N ARG A 90 -2.17 2.44 -8.40
CA ARG A 90 -0.82 1.90 -8.63
C ARG A 90 -0.87 0.38 -8.73
N ARG A 91 -0.02 -0.18 -9.58
CA ARG A 91 0.06 -1.64 -9.84
C ARG A 91 1.48 -2.13 -9.64
N SER A 92 1.60 -3.37 -9.17
CA SER A 92 2.88 -4.09 -9.10
C SER A 92 2.87 -5.28 -10.06
N TYR A 93 3.67 -5.19 -11.11
CA TYR A 93 3.93 -6.27 -12.04
C TYR A 93 4.85 -7.32 -11.41
N TRP A 94 5.81 -6.90 -10.57
CA TRP A 94 6.68 -7.84 -9.87
C TRP A 94 5.93 -8.71 -8.88
N TYR A 95 4.96 -8.13 -8.14
CA TYR A 95 4.09 -8.91 -7.27
C TYR A 95 3.25 -9.91 -8.07
N GLY A 96 2.65 -9.47 -9.18
CA GLY A 96 1.88 -10.35 -10.06
C GLY A 96 2.71 -11.49 -10.64
N LEU A 97 3.91 -11.19 -11.13
CA LEU A 97 4.83 -12.18 -11.70
C LEU A 97 5.33 -13.18 -10.64
N ALA A 98 5.72 -12.69 -9.46
CA ALA A 98 6.13 -13.55 -8.35
C ALA A 98 4.99 -14.49 -7.92
N GLY A 99 3.77 -13.97 -7.80
CA GLY A 99 2.58 -14.76 -7.49
C GLY A 99 2.26 -15.81 -8.56
N ALA A 100 2.37 -15.45 -9.83
CA ALA A 100 2.17 -16.37 -10.95
C ALA A 100 3.20 -17.50 -10.96
N LEU A 101 4.49 -17.18 -10.80
CA LEU A 101 5.58 -18.16 -10.71
C LEU A 101 5.40 -19.10 -9.52
N TRP A 102 5.06 -18.55 -8.36
CA TRP A 102 4.78 -19.35 -7.16
C TRP A 102 3.60 -20.30 -7.34
N THR A 103 2.52 -19.82 -7.97
CA THR A 103 1.33 -20.62 -8.26
C THR A 103 1.65 -21.74 -9.25
N ALA A 104 2.39 -21.45 -10.31
CA ALA A 104 2.85 -22.45 -11.29
C ALA A 104 3.73 -23.52 -10.64
N TYR A 105 4.66 -23.13 -9.77
CA TYR A 105 5.47 -24.06 -8.99
C TYR A 105 4.62 -24.97 -8.11
N ARG A 106 3.68 -24.40 -7.34
CA ARG A 106 2.77 -25.17 -6.47
C ARG A 106 1.91 -26.15 -7.25
N PHE A 107 1.36 -25.71 -8.38
CA PHE A 107 0.59 -26.57 -9.28
C PHE A 107 1.42 -27.77 -9.76
N TRP A 108 2.66 -27.52 -10.18
CA TRP A 108 3.57 -28.58 -10.63
C TRP A 108 3.91 -29.59 -9.53
N VAL A 109 4.17 -29.11 -8.30
CA VAL A 109 4.42 -29.99 -7.14
C VAL A 109 3.19 -30.87 -6.85
N ILE A 110 1.99 -30.28 -6.79
CA ILE A 110 0.75 -31.02 -6.52
C ILE A 110 0.50 -32.06 -7.62
N ARG A 111 0.70 -31.71 -8.89
CA ARG A 111 0.58 -32.64 -10.03
C ARG A 111 1.55 -33.82 -9.88
N ARG A 112 2.81 -33.57 -9.51
CA ARG A 112 3.80 -34.64 -9.30
C ARG A 112 3.42 -35.55 -8.14
N SER A 113 2.92 -34.99 -7.04
CA SER A 113 2.42 -35.77 -5.91
C SER A 113 1.21 -36.63 -6.32
N PHE A 114 0.25 -36.07 -7.04
CA PHE A 114 -0.92 -36.81 -7.56
C PHE A 114 -0.51 -38.00 -8.44
N VAL A 115 0.39 -37.79 -9.40
CA VAL A 115 0.90 -38.87 -10.27
C VAL A 115 1.62 -39.95 -9.45
N SER A 116 2.36 -39.56 -8.41
CA SER A 116 3.06 -40.51 -7.54
C SER A 116 2.08 -41.36 -6.72
N CYS A 117 1.04 -40.75 -6.15
CA CYS A 117 -0.02 -41.47 -5.42
C CYS A 117 -0.76 -42.46 -6.34
N MET A 118 -1.13 -42.04 -7.55
CA MET A 118 -1.81 -42.92 -8.51
C MET A 118 -0.95 -44.12 -8.90
N ARG A 119 0.37 -43.93 -9.05
CA ARG A 119 1.31 -45.03 -9.36
C ARG A 119 1.57 -45.95 -8.17
N PHE A 120 1.48 -45.44 -6.95
CA PHE A 120 1.61 -46.25 -5.74
C PHE A 120 0.37 -47.14 -5.55
N VAL A 121 -0.83 -46.62 -5.77
CA VAL A 121 -2.09 -47.38 -5.67
C VAL A 121 -2.26 -48.38 -6.82
N GLY A 122 -1.76 -48.05 -8.01
CA GLY A 122 -1.80 -48.94 -9.18
C GLY A 122 -0.73 -50.05 -9.19
N ARG A 123 0.11 -50.12 -8.16
CA ARG A 123 1.04 -51.24 -7.88
C ARG A 123 0.52 -52.05 -6.71
#